data_AF-A0A7Y5I183-F1
#
_entry.id   AF-A0A7Y5I183-F1
#
_cell.length_a   1.000
_cell.length_b   1.000
_cell.length_c   1.000
_cell.angle_alpha   90.00
_cell.angle_beta   90.00
_cell.angle_gamma   90.00
#
_symmetry.space_group_name_H-M   'P 1'
#
loop_
_entity.id
_entity.type
_entity.pdbx_description
1 polymer ?
#
loop_
_entity_poly.entity_id
_entity_poly.type
_entity_poly.pdbx_seq_one_letter_code
_entity_poly.pdbx_strand_id
1 'polypeptide(L)'
;DLVRGMDAKWLENLYGIALVPDAVFYLKVSPEILVQRNFAKDFALDYWESGMDLGLSRDMFDSFIKYQGLMATQFEKLQASYGFSIIDGDRSPDEINGELAQKTEQVLAKK
;
A
#
# COMPACT_ATOMS: atom_id res chain seq x y z
N ASP A 1 10.62 -1.81 2.70
CA ASP A 1 11.82 -2.67 2.68
C ASP A 1 12.03 -3.41 1.37
N LEU A 2 11.06 -4.19 0.89
CA LEU A 2 11.17 -4.90 -0.38
C LEU A 2 11.48 -3.99 -1.58
N VAL A 3 10.74 -2.88 -1.74
CA VAL A 3 11.03 -1.87 -2.79
C VAL A 3 12.38 -1.19 -2.60
N ARG A 4 12.92 -1.20 -1.37
CA ARG A 4 14.25 -0.69 -1.04
C ARG A 4 15.36 -1.76 -1.19
N GLY A 5 15.05 -2.90 -1.81
CA GLY A 5 16.02 -3.92 -2.18
C GLY A 5 16.35 -4.94 -1.09
N MET A 6 15.60 -4.98 0.00
CA MET A 6 15.79 -6.02 1.02
C MET A 6 15.28 -7.38 0.51
N ASP A 7 15.99 -8.46 0.88
CA ASP A 7 15.62 -9.82 0.49
C ASP A 7 14.31 -10.26 1.17
N ALA A 8 13.41 -10.85 0.37
CA ALA A 8 12.09 -11.23 0.85
C ALA A 8 12.14 -12.34 1.91
N LYS A 9 12.99 -13.35 1.74
CA LYS A 9 13.11 -14.46 2.72
C LYS A 9 13.70 -13.97 4.03
N TRP A 10 14.66 -13.06 3.95
CA TRP A 10 15.23 -12.42 5.13
C TRP A 10 14.17 -11.62 5.90
N LEU A 11 13.34 -10.84 5.20
CA LEU A 11 12.24 -10.08 5.83
C LEU A 11 11.17 -11.01 6.42
N GLU A 12 10.79 -12.08 5.72
CA GLU A 12 9.85 -13.08 6.23
C GLU A 12 10.35 -13.72 7.53
N ASN A 13 11.65 -14.02 7.62
CA ASN A 13 12.26 -14.53 8.84
C ASN A 13 12.27 -13.47 9.95
N LEU A 14 12.69 -12.25 9.63
CA LEU A 14 12.75 -11.14 10.59
C LEU A 14 11.37 -10.84 11.20
N TYR A 15 10.33 -10.77 10.37
CA TYR A 15 8.97 -10.49 10.81
C TYR A 15 8.19 -11.74 11.23
N GLY A 16 8.79 -12.93 11.14
CA GLY A 16 8.13 -14.21 11.43
C GLY A 16 7.69 -14.38 12.89
N ILE A 17 8.16 -13.52 13.81
CA ILE A 17 7.71 -13.47 15.20
C ILE A 17 6.37 -12.74 15.39
N ALA A 18 5.91 -12.00 14.37
CA ALA A 18 4.68 -11.22 14.46
C ALA A 18 3.44 -12.14 14.38
N LEU A 19 2.37 -11.74 15.06
CA LEU A 19 1.08 -12.41 14.93
C LEU A 19 0.57 -12.23 13.50
N VAL A 20 0.07 -13.33 12.92
CA VAL A 20 -0.57 -13.29 11.61
C VAL A 20 -1.97 -12.67 11.76
N PRO A 21 -2.30 -11.61 11.01
CA PRO A 21 -3.62 -10.99 11.07
C PRO A 21 -4.69 -11.91 10.49
N ASP A 22 -5.90 -11.87 11.06
CA ASP A 22 -7.05 -12.62 10.54
C ASP A 22 -7.52 -12.11 9.16
N ALA A 23 -7.27 -10.84 8.87
CA ALA A 23 -7.59 -10.20 7.60
C ALA A 23 -6.64 -9.04 7.31
N VAL A 24 -6.32 -8.86 6.03
CA VAL A 24 -5.55 -7.73 5.52
C VAL A 24 -6.30 -7.12 4.35
N PHE A 25 -6.39 -5.79 4.35
CA PHE A 25 -7.03 -5.01 3.29
C PHE A 25 -6.00 -4.08 2.67
N TYR A 26 -5.79 -4.22 1.36
CA TYR A 26 -4.96 -3.30 0.59
C TYR A 26 -5.87 -2.33 -0.16
N LEU A 27 -5.83 -1.05 0.24
CA LEU A 27 -6.53 0.04 -0.45
C LEU A 27 -5.70 0.43 -1.68
N LYS A 28 -6.08 -0.10 -2.85
CA LYS A 28 -5.39 0.20 -4.10
C LYS A 28 -5.92 1.52 -4.65
N VAL A 29 -5.05 2.51 -4.69
CA VAL A 29 -5.33 3.85 -5.23
C VAL A 29 -4.39 4.10 -6.40
N SER A 30 -4.89 4.73 -7.46
CA SER A 30 -4.05 5.16 -8.58
C SER A 30 -3.02 6.22 -8.13
N PRO A 31 -1.77 6.19 -8.63
CA PRO A 31 -0.76 7.18 -8.28
C PRO A 31 -1.22 8.63 -8.50
N GLU A 32 -1.99 8.88 -9.56
CA GLU A 32 -2.53 10.19 -9.90
C GLU A 32 -3.49 10.71 -8.82
N ILE A 33 -4.39 9.87 -8.33
CA ILE A 33 -5.32 10.21 -7.25
C ILE A 33 -4.58 10.35 -5.91
N LEU A 34 -3.60 9.48 -5.64
CA LEU A 34 -2.76 9.58 -4.44
C LEU A 34 -2.05 10.93 -4.35
N VAL A 35 -1.40 11.35 -5.44
CA VAL A 35 -0.78 12.68 -5.55
C VAL A 35 -1.81 13.76 -5.24
N GLN A 36 -2.95 13.77 -5.93
CA GLN A 36 -3.96 14.82 -5.77
C GLN A 36 -4.45 14.93 -4.32
N ARG A 37 -4.72 13.79 -3.69
CA ARG A 37 -5.15 13.74 -2.28
C ARG A 37 -4.04 14.22 -1.34
N ASN A 38 -2.78 13.88 -1.61
CA ASN A 38 -1.67 14.32 -0.79
C ASN A 38 -1.45 15.84 -0.88
N PHE A 39 -1.47 16.39 -2.09
CA PHE A 39 -1.37 17.83 -2.30
C PHE A 39 -2.55 18.61 -1.70
N ALA A 40 -3.76 18.06 -1.74
CA ALA A 40 -4.93 18.69 -1.11
C ALA A 40 -4.81 18.76 0.42
N LYS A 41 -4.03 17.86 1.04
CA LYS A 41 -3.85 17.78 2.48
C LYS A 41 -2.65 18.59 2.96
N ASP A 42 -1.46 18.34 2.40
CA ASP A 42 -0.19 18.81 2.94
C ASP A 42 0.54 19.81 2.01
N PHE A 43 0.01 20.08 0.81
CA PHE A 43 0.59 20.96 -0.22
C PHE A 43 2.02 20.60 -0.69
N ALA A 44 2.59 19.50 -0.23
CA ALA A 44 3.93 19.03 -0.58
C ALA A 44 3.98 17.49 -0.58
N LEU A 45 4.98 16.92 -1.27
CA LEU A 45 5.30 15.50 -1.16
C LEU A 45 6.43 15.30 -0.14
N ASP A 46 6.36 14.23 0.65
CA ASP A 46 7.43 13.86 1.57
C ASP A 46 8.58 13.14 0.84
N TYR A 47 9.81 13.32 1.35
CA TYR A 47 11.02 12.76 0.76
C TYR A 47 10.99 11.22 0.69
N TRP A 48 10.57 10.55 1.76
CA TRP A 48 10.56 9.09 1.86
C TRP A 48 9.34 8.48 1.16
N GLU A 49 8.20 9.16 1.22
CA GLU A 49 6.98 8.78 0.48
C GLU A 49 7.14 8.94 -1.03
N SER A 50 8.04 9.82 -1.46
CA SER A 50 8.43 10.00 -2.86
C SER A 50 9.57 9.05 -3.30
N GLY A 51 10.08 8.21 -2.40
CA GLY A 51 11.18 7.30 -2.70
C GLY A 51 12.46 8.02 -3.15
N MET A 52 12.69 9.25 -2.68
CA MET A 52 13.86 10.04 -3.10
C MET A 52 15.17 9.40 -2.68
N ASP A 53 15.15 8.59 -1.62
CA ASP A 53 16.28 7.80 -1.15
C ASP A 53 16.76 6.75 -2.17
N LEU A 54 15.87 6.34 -3.09
CA LEU A 54 16.15 5.33 -4.10
C LEU A 54 16.72 5.90 -5.40
N GLY A 55 16.79 7.23 -5.53
CA GLY A 55 17.34 7.88 -6.72
C GLY A 55 16.55 7.60 -8.01
N LEU A 56 15.23 7.37 -7.92
CA LEU A 56 14.37 7.03 -9.06
C LEU A 56 14.19 8.20 -10.05
N SER A 57 14.31 9.42 -9.56
CA SER A 57 14.33 10.66 -10.34
C SER A 57 15.04 11.78 -9.57
N ARG A 58 15.40 12.86 -10.26
CA ARG A 58 15.81 14.12 -9.63
C ARG A 58 14.61 15.01 -9.29
N ASP A 59 13.50 14.80 -9.98
CA ASP A 59 12.24 15.47 -9.70
C ASP A 59 11.43 14.65 -8.70
N MET A 60 10.90 15.31 -7.67
CA MET A 60 10.21 14.66 -6.56
C MET A 60 8.88 14.04 -6.97
N PHE A 61 8.15 14.69 -7.88
CA PHE A 61 6.89 14.19 -8.40
C PHE A 61 7.11 12.93 -9.25
N ASP A 62 8.07 12.98 -10.17
CA ASP A 62 8.41 11.81 -10.99
C ASP A 62 8.93 10.65 -10.14
N SER A 63 9.72 10.95 -9.10
CA SER A 63 10.18 9.93 -8.16
C SER A 63 9.01 9.30 -7.41
N PHE A 64 8.04 10.11 -6.96
CA PHE A 64 6.84 9.64 -6.30
C PHE A 64 6.04 8.68 -7.19
N ILE A 65 5.74 9.06 -8.44
CA ILE A 65 4.96 8.20 -9.36
C ILE A 65 5.66 6.86 -9.59
N LYS A 66 6.97 6.87 -9.82
CA LYS A 66 7.76 5.64 -9.99
C LYS A 66 7.75 4.79 -8.72
N TYR A 67 7.94 5.42 -7.56
CA TYR A 67 7.95 4.73 -6.28
C TYR A 67 6.60 4.07 -5.97
N GLN A 68 5.49 4.78 -6.17
CA GLN A 68 4.14 4.21 -6.00
C GLN A 68 3.89 3.03 -6.96
N GLY A 69 4.40 3.10 -8.20
CA GLY A 69 4.33 1.97 -9.13
C GLY A 69 5.11 0.72 -8.66
N LEU A 70 6.30 0.91 -8.09
CA LEU A 70 7.07 -0.19 -7.49
C LEU A 70 6.35 -0.78 -6.27
N MET A 71 5.77 0.08 -5.42
CA MET A 71 4.96 -0.34 -4.27
C MET A 71 3.75 -1.16 -4.70
N ALA A 72 2.98 -0.69 -5.69
CA ALA A 72 1.83 -1.42 -6.22
C ALA A 72 2.23 -2.80 -6.76
N THR A 73 3.31 -2.87 -7.54
CA THR A 73 3.87 -4.14 -8.04
C THR A 73 4.23 -5.09 -6.89
N GLN A 74 4.80 -4.57 -5.80
CA GLN A 74 5.17 -5.39 -4.66
C GLN A 74 3.95 -5.89 -3.89
N PHE A 75 2.91 -5.06 -3.73
CA PHE A 75 1.65 -5.49 -3.14
C PHE A 75 0.94 -6.54 -4.00
N GLU A 76 0.98 -6.44 -5.33
CA GLU A 76 0.42 -7.48 -6.21
C GLU A 76 1.11 -8.83 -6.03
N LYS A 77 2.45 -8.85 -5.91
CA LYS A 77 3.20 -10.08 -5.59
C LYS A 77 2.82 -10.65 -4.23
N LEU A 78 2.71 -9.79 -3.21
CA LEU A 78 2.32 -10.22 -1.87
C LEU A 78 0.88 -10.72 -1.83
N GLN A 79 -0.01 -10.12 -2.62
CA GLN A 79 -1.40 -10.55 -2.72
C GLN A 79 -1.50 -11.96 -3.31
N ALA A 80 -0.67 -12.28 -4.31
CA ALA A 80 -0.61 -13.63 -4.86
C ALA A 80 -0.15 -14.68 -3.83
N SER A 81 0.77 -14.30 -2.92
CA SER A 81 1.29 -15.21 -1.89
C SER A 81 0.36 -15.34 -0.66
N TYR A 82 -0.23 -14.24 -0.21
CA TYR A 82 -0.98 -14.18 1.06
C TYR A 82 -2.49 -14.08 0.91
N GLY A 83 -3.00 -13.84 -0.30
CA GLY A 83 -4.43 -13.86 -0.60
C GLY A 83 -5.25 -12.75 0.08
N PHE A 84 -4.62 -11.63 0.48
CA PHE A 84 -5.34 -10.53 1.11
C PHE A 84 -6.31 -9.81 0.16
N SER A 85 -7.29 -9.11 0.73
CA SER A 85 -8.34 -8.43 -0.03
C SER A 85 -7.84 -7.11 -0.60
N ILE A 86 -8.04 -6.90 -1.89
CA ILE A 86 -7.83 -5.60 -2.54
C ILE A 86 -9.15 -4.84 -2.51
N ILE A 87 -9.12 -3.60 -2.03
CA ILE A 87 -10.23 -2.66 -2.02
C ILE A 87 -9.92 -1.56 -3.02
N ASP A 88 -10.87 -1.26 -3.90
CA ASP A 88 -10.76 -0.09 -4.78
C ASP A 88 -10.81 1.18 -3.92
N GLY A 89 -9.65 1.84 -3.82
CA GLY A 89 -9.43 3.04 -3.04
C GLY A 89 -9.63 4.34 -3.81
N ASP A 90 -9.93 4.29 -5.12
CA ASP A 90 -10.22 5.48 -5.92
C ASP A 90 -11.64 6.02 -5.65
N ARG A 91 -12.52 5.17 -5.09
CA ARG A 91 -13.87 5.52 -4.64
C ARG A 91 -13.90 6.51 -3.48
N SER A 92 -15.10 6.97 -3.13
CA SER A 92 -15.30 7.87 -1.99
C SER A 92 -14.99 7.17 -0.65
N PRO A 93 -14.60 7.94 0.40
CA PRO A 93 -14.36 7.38 1.72
C PRO A 93 -15.54 6.60 2.30
N ASP A 94 -16.78 7.05 2.06
CA ASP A 94 -17.99 6.38 2.55
C ASP A 94 -18.21 5.00 1.91
N GLU A 95 -17.99 4.89 0.59
CA GLU A 95 -18.07 3.61 -0.13
C GLU A 95 -16.99 2.63 0.34
N ILE A 96 -15.75 3.13 0.51
CA ILE A 96 -14.63 2.34 1.01
C ILE A 96 -14.93 1.84 2.42
N ASN A 97 -15.41 2.72 3.30
CA ASN A 97 -15.74 2.38 4.68
C ASN A 97 -16.88 1.34 4.75
N GLY A 98 -17.91 1.49 3.91
CA GLY A 98 -19.00 0.52 3.82
C GLY A 98 -18.51 -0.89 3.45
N GLU A 99 -17.62 -0.99 2.45
CA GLU A 99 -17.04 -2.29 2.06
C GLU A 99 -16.12 -2.86 3.14
N LEU A 100 -15.28 -2.03 3.77
CA LEU A 100 -14.40 -2.46 4.87
C LEU A 100 -15.21 -2.99 6.06
N ALA A 101 -16.27 -2.29 6.46
CA ALA A 101 -17.17 -2.73 7.53
C ALA A 101 -17.79 -4.09 7.19
N GLN A 102 -18.38 -4.22 5.99
CA GLN A 102 -18.99 -5.46 5.54
C GLN A 102 -18.00 -6.64 5.53
N LYS A 103 -16.78 -6.44 5.01
CA LYS A 103 -15.75 -7.50 4.99
C LYS A 103 -15.24 -7.83 6.39
N THR A 104 -15.11 -6.84 7.26
CA THR A 104 -14.71 -7.05 8.65
C THR A 104 -15.76 -7.86 9.41
N GLU A 105 -17.05 -7.57 9.23
CA GLU A 105 -18.14 -8.38 9.81
C GLU A 105 -18.08 -9.85 9.36
N GLN A 106 -17.78 -10.11 8.08
CA GLN A 106 -17.62 -11.48 7.57
C GLN A 106 -16.44 -12.22 8.22
N VAL A 107 -15.37 -11.50 8.56
CA VAL A 107 -14.22 -12.08 9.28
C VAL A 107 -14.61 -12.42 10.71
N LEU A 108 -15.32 -11.51 11.39
CA LEU A 108 -15.80 -11.71 12.75
C LEU A 108 -16.84 -12.83 12.86
N ALA A 109 -17.72 -12.98 11.88
CA ALA A 109 -18.74 -14.03 11.85
C ALA A 109 -18.19 -15.44 11.57
N LYS A 110 -16.96 -15.55 11.07
CA LYS A 110 -16.27 -16.82 10.82
C LYS A 110 -15.43 -17.31 12.01
N LYS A 111 -15.32 -16.51 13.06
CA LYS A 111 -14.72 -16.90 14.35
C LYS A 111 -15.78 -17.47 15.28
#